data_AF-A0A5K1F765-F1
#
_entry.id   AF-A0A5K1F765-F1
#
_cell.length_a   1.000
_cell.length_b   1.000
_cell.length_c   1.000
_cell.angle_alpha   90.00
_cell.angle_beta   90.00
_cell.angle_gamma   90.00
#
_symmetry.space_group_name_H-M   'P 1'
#
loop_
_entity.id
_entity.type
_entity.pdbx_description
1 polymer ?
#
loop_
_entity_poly.entity_id
_entity_poly.type
_entity_poly.pdbx_seq_one_letter_code
_entity_poly.pdbx_strand_id
1 'polypeptide(L)' 'QVALIKSDKDTRYAKSSVVTHDGTKMSCWALPNLSMFRTKIGAEAYHK' A
#
# COMPACT_ATOMS: atom_id res chain seq x y z
N GLN A 1 -5.25 -9.03 -9.86
CA GLN A 1 -4.96 -7.59 -9.72
C GLN A 1 -3.63 -7.43 -9.00
N VAL A 2 -2.94 -6.31 -9.19
CA VAL A 2 -1.69 -6.00 -8.47
C VAL A 2 -1.91 -4.79 -7.59
N ALA A 3 -1.43 -4.83 -6.35
CA ALA A 3 -1.50 -3.72 -5.41
C ALA A 3 -0.11 -3.45 -4.84
N LEU A 4 0.26 -2.17 -4.72
CA LEU A 4 1.46 -1.74 -4.02
C LEU A 4 1.09 -1.43 -2.57
N ILE A 5 1.81 -2.04 -1.63
CA ILE A 5 1.60 -1.88 -0.20
C ILE A 5 2.88 -1.34 0.43
N LYS A 6 2.72 -0.40 1.37
CA LYS A 6 3.80 0.01 2.26
C LYS A 6 3.34 0.04 3.71
N SER A 7 4.28 0.05 4.65
CA SER A 7 3.96 0.30 6.05
C SER A 7 3.38 1.71 6.21
N ASP A 8 2.36 1.84 7.05
CA ASP A 8 1.81 3.14 7.44
C ASP A 8 2.76 3.98 8.31
N LYS A 9 3.81 3.35 8.87
CA LYS A 9 4.93 4.03 9.54
C LYS A 9 5.78 4.83 8.56
N ASP A 10 5.82 4.45 7.29
CA ASP A 10 6.52 5.25 6.29
C ASP A 10 5.67 6.45 5.88
N THR A 11 5.93 7.60 6.48
CA THR A 11 5.29 8.88 6.16
C THR A 11 6.20 9.81 5.37
N ARG A 12 7.41 9.37 5.03
CA ARG A 12 8.35 10.19 4.24
C ARG A 12 7.75 10.40 2.85
N TYR A 13 7.76 11.65 2.39
CA TYR A 13 7.22 12.12 1.12
C TYR A 13 5.69 12.00 0.94
N ALA A 14 5.06 10.85 1.22
CA ALA A 14 3.61 10.68 1.13
C ALA A 14 3.10 9.44 1.89
N LYS A 15 1.91 9.55 2.49
CA LYS A 15 1.23 8.38 3.09
C LYS A 15 0.57 7.48 2.04
N SER A 16 -0.02 8.06 1.00
CA SER A 16 -0.81 7.36 -0.04
C SER A 16 0.00 6.97 -1.28
N SER A 17 1.31 7.20 -1.28
CA SER A 17 2.17 6.90 -2.42
C SER A 17 3.56 6.45 -1.98
N VAL A 18 4.17 5.57 -2.76
CA VAL A 18 5.63 5.37 -2.74
C VAL A 18 6.23 6.45 -3.63
N VAL A 19 7.26 7.14 -3.11
CA VAL A 19 7.92 8.25 -3.81
C VAL A 19 9.41 7.95 -3.87
N THR A 20 9.97 8.00 -5.06
CA THR A 20 11.42 7.91 -5.29
C THR A 20 12.07 9.28 -5.08
N HIS A 21 13.39 9.30 -4.85
CA HIS A 21 14.12 10.56 -4.66
C HIS A 21 14.09 11.49 -5.88
N ASP A 22 13.94 10.95 -7.09
CA ASP A 22 13.78 11.73 -8.33
C ASP A 22 12.34 12.25 -8.55
N GLY A 23 11.42 11.97 -7.63
CA GLY A 23 10.08 12.52 -7.63
C GLY A 23 9.01 11.64 -8.30
N THR A 24 9.36 10.46 -8.83
CA THR A 24 8.36 9.50 -9.33
C THR A 24 7.44 9.03 -8.21
N LYS A 25 6.13 9.00 -8.47
CA LYS A 25 5.11 8.63 -7.47
C LYS A 25 4.22 7.51 -7.98
N MET A 26 3.99 6.52 -7.13
CA MET A 26 3.04 5.44 -7.39
C MET A 26 2.04 5.33 -6.24
N SER A 27 0.75 5.26 -6.55
CA SER A 27 -0.30 5.05 -5.54
C SER A 27 -0.09 3.73 -4.82
N CYS A 28 -0.28 3.74 -3.50
CA CYS A 28 -0.13 2.54 -2.67
C CYS A 28 -1.13 2.52 -1.51
N TRP A 29 -1.33 1.35 -0.92
CA TRP A 29 -2.01 1.20 0.35
C TRP A 29 -1.02 1.22 1.51
N ALA A 30 -1.16 2.21 2.37
CA ALA A 30 -0.46 2.24 3.66
C ALA A 30 -1.25 1.41 4.67
N LEU A 31 -0.62 0.38 5.23
CA LEU A 31 -1.24 -0.51 6.20
C LEU A 31 -0.45 -0.58 7.52
N PRO A 32 -1.14 -0.67 8.68
CA PRO A 32 -0.49 -0.85 9.98
C PRO A 32 0.19 -2.21 10.14
N ASN A 33 -0.34 -3.23 9.45
CA ASN A 33 0.21 -4.57 9.36
C ASN A 33 -0.30 -5.26 8.08
N LEU A 34 0.35 -6.36 7.68
CA LEU A 34 -0.01 -7.07 6.45
C LEU A 34 -1.31 -7.86 6.55
N SER A 35 -1.76 -8.27 7.75
CA SER A 35 -3.02 -9.02 7.88
C SER A 35 -4.25 -8.19 7.50
N MET A 36 -4.17 -6.86 7.63
CA MET A 36 -5.19 -5.92 7.16
C MET A 36 -5.37 -5.90 5.63
N PHE A 37 -4.41 -6.44 4.86
CA PHE A 37 -4.51 -6.47 3.40
C PHE A 37 -5.73 -7.28 2.93
N ARG A 38 -6.03 -8.42 3.58
CA ARG A 38 -7.22 -9.23 3.30
C ARG A 38 -8.51 -8.42 3.44
N THR A 39 -8.62 -7.64 4.52
CA THR A 39 -9.77 -6.75 4.75
C THR A 39 -9.81 -5.63 3.72
N LYS A 40 -8.64 -5.10 3.32
CA LYS A 40 -8.54 -3.97 2.39
C LYS A 40 -8.93 -4.32 0.96
N ILE A 41 -8.48 -5.48 0.46
CA ILE A 41 -8.75 -5.95 -0.91
C ILE A 41 -10.09 -6.71 -1.01
N GLY A 42 -10.61 -7.18 0.13
CA GLY A 42 -11.81 -8.01 0.20
C GLY A 42 -11.48 -9.51 0.13
N ALA A 43 -12.24 -10.33 0.85
CA ALA A 43 -11.95 -11.76 1.02
C ALA A 43 -11.97 -12.55 -0.31
N GLU A 44 -12.89 -12.22 -1.22
CA GLU A 44 -12.99 -12.88 -2.52
C GLU A 44 -11.77 -12.57 -3.40
N ALA A 45 -11.38 -11.30 -3.49
CA ALA A 45 -10.23 -10.87 -4.29
C ALA A 45 -8.90 -11.33 -3.70
N TYR A 46 -8.83 -11.59 -2.38
CA TYR A 46 -7.64 -12.12 -1.73
C TYR A 46 -7.41 -13.62 -1.98
N HIS A 47 -8.46 -14.38 -2.30
CA HIS A 47 -8.40 -15.83 -2.50
C HIS A 47 -8.26 -16.24 -3.98
N LYS A 48 -8.24 -15.28 -4.90
CA LYS A 48 -7.97 -15.45 -6.33
C LYS A 48 -6.51 -15.12 -6.63
#